data_AF-A0A530BL51-F1
#
_entry.id   AF-A0A530BL51-F1
#
_cell.length_a   1.000
_cell.length_b   1.000
_cell.length_c   1.000
_cell.angle_alpha   90.00
_cell.angle_beta   90.00
_cell.angle_gamma   90.00
#
_symmetry.space_group_name_H-M   'P 1'
#
loop_
_entity.id
_entity.type
_entity.pdbx_description
1 polymer ?
#
loop_
_entity_poly.entity_id
_entity_poly.type
_entity_poly.pdbx_seq_one_letter_code
_entity_poly.pdbx_strand_id
1 'polypeptide(L)'
;MTSTPNRRTVVLGAFGVATAAGLFELPEPAIAAEDPELARRFKDLSENGNSTCSAKFTDSIATMPAMARIKGSCCSPMELKRYGEQVRGLAKYRAIPMIPDDPYDIAAATAQQMLPYYDLKLTGDEQKAYD
;
A
#
# COMPACT_ATOMS: atom_id res chain seq x y z
N MET A 1 35.19 -23.34 34.01
CA MET A 1 36.05 -24.44 33.51
C MET A 1 35.46 -25.75 33.99
N THR A 2 34.74 -26.46 33.14
CA THR A 2 34.37 -27.87 33.36
C THR A 2 34.56 -28.58 32.02
N SER A 3 35.42 -29.59 32.06
CA SER A 3 36.03 -30.29 30.93
C SER A 3 35.46 -31.70 30.85
N THR A 4 34.83 -32.03 29.70
CA THR A 4 34.87 -33.29 28.90
C THR A 4 34.35 -34.61 29.56
N PRO A 5 33.84 -35.68 28.87
CA PRO A 5 34.12 -36.05 27.47
C PRO A 5 33.02 -36.66 26.58
N ASN A 6 33.46 -36.81 25.33
CA ASN A 6 32.86 -37.28 24.08
C ASN A 6 32.65 -38.82 24.00
N ARG A 7 31.66 -39.29 23.23
CA ARG A 7 31.60 -40.66 22.67
C ARG A 7 31.49 -40.63 21.14
N ARG A 8 32.68 -40.69 20.53
CA ARG A 8 33.05 -41.22 19.22
C ARG A 8 32.07 -42.22 18.54
N THR A 9 31.66 -41.91 17.31
CA THR A 9 32.02 -42.62 16.03
C THR A 9 30.85 -42.78 15.02
N VAL A 10 30.99 -42.06 13.91
CA VAL A 10 30.79 -42.41 12.47
C VAL A 10 29.65 -43.34 12.06
N VAL A 11 28.76 -42.82 11.20
CA VAL A 11 28.33 -43.53 9.97
C VAL A 11 28.27 -42.51 8.82
N LEU A 12 29.06 -42.76 7.77
CA LEU A 12 28.94 -42.17 6.44
C LEU A 12 27.55 -42.52 5.87
N GLY A 13 26.82 -41.52 5.41
CA GLY A 13 25.60 -41.70 4.63
C GLY A 13 25.52 -40.65 3.53
N ALA A 14 25.95 -41.01 2.33
CA ALA A 14 25.79 -40.21 1.12
C ALA A 14 24.36 -40.37 0.59
N PHE A 15 23.59 -39.28 0.60
CA PHE A 15 22.39 -39.02 -0.19
C PHE A 15 22.36 -37.49 -0.34
N GLY A 16 22.20 -36.83 -1.47
CA GLY A 16 21.57 -37.16 -2.73
C GLY A 16 21.06 -35.81 -3.25
N VAL A 17 21.45 -35.46 -4.48
CA VAL A 17 20.96 -34.37 -5.34
C VAL A 17 19.95 -33.40 -4.72
N ALA A 18 20.39 -32.17 -4.40
CA ALA A 18 19.49 -31.04 -4.26
C ALA A 18 19.37 -30.34 -5.63
N THR A 19 18.32 -30.66 -6.38
CA THR A 19 17.83 -29.80 -7.46
C THR A 19 17.50 -28.44 -6.85
N ALA A 20 18.31 -27.43 -7.12
CA ALA A 20 17.96 -26.05 -6.81
C ALA A 20 16.73 -25.68 -7.65
N ALA A 21 15.56 -25.78 -7.03
CA ALA A 21 14.36 -25.12 -7.47
C ALA A 21 14.63 -23.62 -7.44
N GLY A 22 15.01 -23.06 -8.59
CA GLY A 22 14.85 -21.64 -8.86
C GLY A 22 13.37 -21.34 -8.96
N LEU A 23 12.72 -21.19 -7.79
CA LEU A 23 11.44 -20.52 -7.67
C LEU A 23 11.66 -19.11 -8.21
N PHE A 24 11.29 -18.90 -9.46
CA PHE A 24 10.89 -17.57 -9.90
C PHE A 24 9.79 -17.12 -8.94
N GLU A 25 10.12 -16.22 -8.01
CA GLU A 25 9.14 -15.29 -7.48
C GLU A 25 8.55 -14.58 -8.68
N LEU A 26 7.36 -15.01 -9.10
CA LEU A 26 6.45 -14.20 -9.90
C LEU A 26 5.62 -13.41 -8.90
N PRO A 27 5.95 -12.13 -8.61
CA PRO A 27 5.09 -11.34 -7.77
C PRO A 27 3.89 -10.87 -8.62
N GLU A 28 2.75 -10.65 -7.96
CA GLU A 28 1.55 -9.94 -8.46
C GLU A 28 0.42 -10.66 -9.23
N PRO A 29 0.38 -11.98 -9.52
CA PRO A 29 -0.78 -12.54 -10.23
C PRO A 29 -2.03 -12.76 -9.35
N ALA A 30 -1.88 -12.93 -8.04
CA ALA A 30 -2.97 -13.39 -7.17
C ALA A 30 -4.15 -12.40 -7.11
N ILE A 31 -3.86 -11.10 -6.95
CA ILE A 31 -4.90 -10.09 -6.73
C ILE A 31 -5.58 -9.69 -8.04
N ALA A 32 -4.83 -9.68 -9.15
CA ALA A 32 -5.39 -9.44 -10.46
C ALA A 32 -6.33 -10.57 -10.94
N ALA A 33 -6.03 -11.81 -10.56
CA ALA A 33 -6.88 -12.96 -10.86
C ALA A 33 -8.15 -13.01 -9.99
N GLU A 34 -8.08 -12.52 -8.74
CA GLU A 34 -9.20 -12.52 -7.78
C GLU A 34 -10.21 -11.39 -8.01
N ASP A 35 -9.76 -10.21 -8.43
CA ASP A 35 -10.63 -9.05 -8.67
C ASP A 35 -10.21 -8.28 -9.95
N PRO A 36 -10.76 -8.66 -11.12
CA PRO A 36 -10.45 -8.01 -12.40
C PRO A 36 -10.84 -6.53 -12.44
N GLU A 37 -11.86 -6.12 -11.69
CA GLU A 37 -12.31 -4.73 -11.65
C GLU A 37 -11.35 -3.88 -10.83
N LEU A 38 -10.84 -4.39 -9.71
CA LEU A 38 -9.78 -3.74 -8.95
C LEU A 38 -8.49 -3.62 -9.77
N ALA A 39 -8.09 -4.67 -10.51
CA ALA A 39 -6.94 -4.60 -11.41
C ALA A 39 -7.11 -3.56 -12.53
N ARG A 40 -8.31 -3.45 -13.10
CA ARG A 40 -8.63 -2.45 -14.13
C ARG A 40 -8.54 -1.03 -13.57
N ARG A 41 -9.10 -0.78 -12.38
CA ARG A 41 -8.99 0.53 -11.70
C ARG A 41 -7.54 0.86 -11.34
N PHE A 42 -6.78 -0.10 -10.81
CA PHE A 42 -5.36 0.07 -10.55
C PHE A 42 -4.61 0.56 -11.78
N LYS A 43 -4.83 -0.09 -12.94
CA LYS A 43 -4.19 0.29 -14.19
C LYS A 43 -4.54 1.72 -14.60
N ASP A 44 -5.82 2.12 -14.55
CA ASP A 44 -6.22 3.49 -14.86
C ASP A 44 -5.52 4.50 -13.94
N LEU A 45 -5.51 4.24 -12.63
CA LEU A 45 -4.95 5.16 -11.63
C LEU A 45 -3.42 5.25 -11.70
N SER A 46 -2.74 4.15 -12.05
CA SER A 46 -1.29 4.10 -12.15
C SER A 46 -0.77 4.73 -13.44
N GLU A 47 -1.52 4.63 -14.53
CA GLU A 47 -1.13 5.17 -15.84
C GLU A 47 -1.64 6.61 -16.07
N ASN A 48 -2.80 6.98 -15.49
CA ASN A 48 -3.49 8.25 -15.74
C ASN A 48 -3.60 9.15 -14.50
N GLY A 49 -2.69 9.00 -13.54
CA GLY A 49 -2.61 9.82 -12.33
C GLY A 49 -2.28 11.29 -12.62
N ASN A 50 -2.81 12.20 -11.80
CA ASN A 50 -2.53 13.64 -11.86
C ASN A 50 -2.02 14.21 -10.53
N SER A 51 -1.95 13.38 -9.48
CA SER A 51 -1.30 13.72 -8.22
C SER A 51 0.20 13.88 -8.39
N THR A 52 0.79 14.93 -7.81
CA THR A 52 2.25 15.12 -7.81
C THR A 52 2.76 15.49 -6.42
N CYS A 53 3.96 15.02 -6.08
CA CYS A 53 4.66 15.34 -4.83
C CYS A 53 5.24 16.76 -4.89
N SER A 54 4.40 17.79 -4.90
CA SER A 54 4.85 19.17 -4.95
C SER A 54 3.97 20.11 -4.13
N ALA A 55 4.58 21.13 -3.51
CA ALA A 55 3.84 22.19 -2.82
C ALA A 55 2.82 22.87 -3.75
N LYS A 56 3.23 23.12 -5.01
CA LYS A 56 2.33 23.67 -6.04
C LYS A 56 1.06 22.83 -6.24
N PHE A 57 1.17 21.51 -6.20
CA PHE A 57 0.01 20.64 -6.31
C PHE A 57 -0.87 20.75 -5.06
N THR A 58 -0.30 20.67 -3.87
CA THR A 58 -1.02 20.86 -2.60
C THR A 58 -1.77 22.19 -2.58
N ASP A 59 -1.10 23.29 -2.93
CA ASP A 59 -1.69 24.63 -2.98
C ASP A 59 -2.84 24.73 -4.01
N SER A 60 -2.75 23.97 -5.11
CA SER A 60 -3.78 24.00 -6.15
C SER A 60 -5.11 23.38 -5.71
N ILE A 61 -5.12 22.46 -4.74
CA ILE A 61 -6.32 21.72 -4.28
C ILE A 61 -7.43 22.68 -3.87
N ALA A 62 -7.08 23.77 -3.17
CA ALA A 62 -8.03 24.77 -2.70
C ALA A 62 -8.85 25.44 -3.81
N THR A 63 -8.35 25.41 -5.05
CA THR A 63 -8.95 26.08 -6.21
C THR A 63 -9.42 25.13 -7.30
N MET A 64 -9.23 23.82 -7.12
CA MET A 64 -9.70 22.82 -8.07
C MET A 64 -11.23 22.88 -8.22
N PRO A 65 -11.78 22.67 -9.44
CA PRO A 65 -13.21 22.50 -9.60
C PRO A 65 -13.71 21.36 -8.71
N ALA A 66 -14.84 21.54 -8.01
CA ALA A 66 -15.34 20.58 -7.02
C ALA A 66 -15.48 19.13 -7.54
N MET A 67 -15.85 18.99 -8.82
CA MET A 67 -16.03 17.70 -9.51
C MET A 67 -14.73 17.13 -10.10
N ALA A 68 -13.61 17.85 -10.04
CA ALA A 68 -12.32 17.34 -10.48
C ALA A 68 -11.90 16.16 -9.60
N ARG A 69 -11.11 15.25 -10.18
CA ARG A 69 -10.60 14.06 -9.51
C ARG A 69 -9.10 14.19 -9.32
N ILE A 70 -8.65 13.97 -8.08
CA ILE A 70 -7.26 13.78 -7.71
C ILE A 70 -6.99 12.29 -7.83
N LYS A 71 -6.15 11.90 -8.78
CA LYS A 71 -5.93 10.51 -9.20
C LYS A 71 -4.48 10.08 -9.05
N GLY A 72 -4.29 8.84 -8.63
CA GLY A 72 -2.99 8.18 -8.56
C GLY A 72 -2.15 8.61 -7.36
N SER A 73 -0.98 7.99 -7.22
CA SER A 73 -0.05 8.27 -6.13
C SER A 73 0.77 9.53 -6.39
N CYS A 74 1.00 10.34 -5.35
CA CYS A 74 1.72 11.60 -5.46
C CYS A 74 3.25 11.45 -5.54
N CYS A 75 3.85 10.58 -4.72
CA CYS A 75 5.31 10.58 -4.47
C CYS A 75 6.00 9.25 -4.82
N SER A 76 5.27 8.22 -5.25
CA SER A 76 5.84 6.91 -5.57
C SER A 76 4.97 6.18 -6.58
N PRO A 77 5.47 5.18 -7.31
CA PRO A 77 4.62 4.31 -8.11
C PRO A 77 3.54 3.62 -7.26
N MET A 78 2.38 3.39 -7.87
CA MET A 78 1.37 2.52 -7.28
C MET A 78 1.83 1.06 -7.35
N GLU A 79 1.37 0.24 -6.39
CA GLU A 79 1.66 -1.19 -6.33
C GLU A 79 0.34 -1.92 -6.07
N LEU A 80 0.07 -2.98 -6.84
CA LEU A 80 -1.28 -3.56 -6.95
C LEU A 80 -1.71 -4.20 -5.63
N LYS A 81 -0.81 -4.89 -4.94
CA LYS A 81 -1.12 -5.52 -3.65
C LYS A 81 -1.52 -4.51 -2.60
N ARG A 82 -0.69 -3.48 -2.42
CA ARG A 82 -0.94 -2.38 -1.49
C ARG A 82 -2.19 -1.61 -1.84
N TYR A 83 -2.48 -1.39 -3.12
CA TYR A 83 -3.74 -0.78 -3.56
C TYR A 83 -4.95 -1.63 -3.12
N GLY A 84 -4.92 -2.93 -3.40
CA GLY A 84 -6.00 -3.84 -3.01
C GLY A 84 -6.21 -3.90 -1.49
N GLU A 85 -5.14 -3.96 -0.71
CA GLU A 85 -5.20 -3.96 0.75
C GLU A 85 -5.83 -2.67 1.30
N GLN A 86 -5.45 -1.51 0.77
CA GLN A 86 -5.98 -0.23 1.21
C GLN A 86 -7.46 -0.06 0.88
N VAL A 87 -7.88 -0.37 -0.35
CA VAL A 87 -9.30 -0.28 -0.76
C VAL A 87 -10.17 -1.19 0.12
N ARG A 88 -9.72 -2.43 0.38
CA ARG A 88 -10.44 -3.34 1.30
C ARG A 88 -10.44 -2.83 2.73
N GLY A 89 -9.31 -2.29 3.19
CA GLY A 89 -9.16 -1.74 4.54
C GLY A 89 -10.07 -0.54 4.81
N LEU A 90 -10.40 0.25 3.78
CA LEU A 90 -11.29 1.40 3.89
C LEU A 90 -12.78 1.03 3.96
N ALA A 91 -13.16 -0.19 3.55
CA ALA A 91 -14.56 -0.61 3.54
C ALA A 91 -15.27 -0.49 4.90
N LYS A 92 -14.54 -0.66 6.02
CA LYS A 92 -15.08 -0.48 7.38
C LYS A 92 -15.41 0.98 7.72
N TYR A 93 -14.89 1.95 6.97
CA TYR A 93 -15.05 3.38 7.20
C TYR A 93 -16.03 4.05 6.23
N ARG A 94 -16.64 3.31 5.30
CA ARG A 94 -17.58 3.82 4.26
C ARG A 94 -18.74 4.68 4.78
N ALA A 95 -19.07 4.57 6.07
CA ALA A 95 -20.13 5.36 6.69
C ALA A 95 -19.68 6.79 7.06
N ILE A 96 -18.39 7.10 6.95
CA ILE A 96 -17.80 8.40 7.21
C ILE A 96 -17.64 9.10 5.84
N PRO A 97 -18.51 10.09 5.49
CA PRO A 97 -18.55 10.66 4.13
C PRO A 97 -17.25 11.31 3.66
N MET A 98 -16.41 11.65 4.63
CA MET A 98 -15.13 12.32 4.48
C MET A 98 -14.00 11.38 4.06
N ILE A 99 -14.13 10.09 4.34
CA ILE A 99 -13.14 9.08 3.98
C ILE A 99 -13.51 8.55 2.59
N PRO A 100 -12.64 8.71 1.57
CA PRO A 100 -12.94 8.21 0.24
C PRO A 100 -12.94 6.68 0.21
N ASP A 101 -13.80 6.09 -0.62
CA ASP A 101 -13.82 4.63 -0.83
C ASP A 101 -12.56 4.11 -1.54
N ASP A 102 -11.89 4.98 -2.32
CA ASP A 102 -10.62 4.71 -3.00
C ASP A 102 -9.59 5.80 -2.61
N PRO A 103 -8.46 5.45 -1.97
CA PRO A 103 -7.48 6.42 -1.49
C PRO A 103 -6.64 7.04 -2.61
N TYR A 104 -6.75 6.53 -3.84
CA TYR A 104 -6.06 7.04 -5.02
C TYR A 104 -7.01 7.71 -6.01
N ASP A 105 -8.30 7.83 -5.71
CA ASP A 105 -9.28 8.54 -6.55
C ASP A 105 -10.23 9.39 -5.68
N ILE A 106 -9.87 10.65 -5.48
CA ILE A 106 -10.50 11.55 -4.51
C ILE A 106 -11.17 12.72 -5.24
N ALA A 107 -12.37 13.11 -4.81
CA ALA A 107 -13.02 14.30 -5.33
C ALA A 107 -12.33 15.54 -4.76
N ALA A 108 -12.07 16.54 -5.60
CA ALA A 108 -11.46 17.79 -5.15
C ALA A 108 -12.25 18.44 -4.00
N ALA A 109 -13.59 18.37 -4.03
CA ALA A 109 -14.44 18.84 -2.94
C ALA A 109 -14.13 18.15 -1.58
N THR A 110 -13.94 16.83 -1.58
CA THR A 110 -13.56 16.08 -0.38
C THR A 110 -12.17 16.50 0.10
N ALA A 111 -11.20 16.60 -0.81
CA ALA A 111 -9.85 17.03 -0.48
C ALA A 111 -9.81 18.47 0.10
N GLN A 112 -10.62 19.38 -0.46
CA GLN A 112 -10.77 20.76 0.03
C GLN A 112 -11.28 20.80 1.47
N GLN A 113 -12.26 19.95 1.81
CA GLN A 113 -12.73 19.83 3.18
C GLN A 113 -11.62 19.33 4.12
N MET A 114 -10.62 18.59 3.60
CA MET A 114 -9.57 17.94 4.39
C MET A 114 -8.36 18.84 4.64
N LEU A 115 -8.18 19.89 3.85
CA LEU A 115 -7.05 20.81 3.98
C LEU A 115 -6.83 21.34 5.42
N PRO A 116 -7.86 21.70 6.21
CA PRO A 116 -7.67 22.15 7.59
C PRO A 116 -7.05 21.09 8.52
N TYR A 117 -7.15 19.81 8.17
CA TYR A 117 -6.63 18.70 8.97
C TYR A 117 -5.21 18.30 8.58
N TYR A 118 -4.66 18.84 7.48
CA TYR A 118 -3.35 18.44 6.96
C TYR A 118 -2.21 18.70 7.96
N ASP A 119 -2.24 19.85 8.62
CA ASP A 119 -1.25 20.23 9.64
C ASP A 119 -1.74 19.96 11.07
N LEU A 120 -2.86 19.25 11.23
CA LEU A 120 -3.40 18.91 12.55
C LEU A 120 -2.42 17.99 13.26
N LYS A 121 -1.94 18.44 14.42
CA LYS A 121 -1.08 17.62 15.28
C LYS A 121 -1.95 16.69 16.11
N LEU A 122 -1.71 15.39 15.97
CA LEU A 122 -2.28 14.38 16.85
C LEU A 122 -1.76 14.59 18.29
N THR A 123 -2.62 14.36 19.27
CA THR A 123 -2.21 14.21 20.66
C THR A 123 -1.37 12.95 20.84
N GLY A 124 -0.69 12.81 21.99
CA GLY A 124 0.16 11.64 22.25
C GLY A 124 -0.59 10.30 22.16
N ASP A 125 -1.83 10.25 22.64
CA ASP A 125 -2.66 9.04 22.58
C ASP A 125 -3.17 8.75 21.17
N GLU A 126 -3.51 9.78 20.40
CA GLU A 126 -3.92 9.65 18.99
C GLU A 126 -2.75 9.20 18.11
N GLN A 127 -1.55 9.75 18.31
CA GLN A 127 -0.35 9.31 17.57
C GLN A 127 -0.03 7.85 17.88
N LYS A 128 -0.13 7.43 19.15
CA LYS A 128 0.07 6.04 19.55
C LYS A 128 -0.96 5.08 18.93
N ALA A 129 -2.16 5.55 18.63
CA ALA A 129 -3.17 4.75 17.93
C ALA A 129 -2.95 4.73 16.40
N TYR A 130 -2.21 5.70 15.86
CA TYR A 130 -1.91 5.84 14.44
C TYR A 130 -0.67 5.03 14.02
N ASP A 131 0.38 5.03 14.84
CA ASP A 131 1.64 4.30 14.61
C ASP A 131 1.48 2.77 14.66
#